data_AF-A0A2N2RAG8-F1
#
_entry.id   AF-A0A2N2RAG8-F1
#
_cell.length_a   1.000
_cell.length_b   1.000
_cell.length_c   1.000
_cell.angle_alpha   90.00
_cell.angle_beta   90.00
_cell.angle_gamma   90.00
#
_symmetry.space_group_name_H-M   'P 1'
#
loop_
_entity.id
_entity.type
_entity.pdbx_description
1 polymer ?
#
loop_
_entity_poly.entity_id
_entity_poly.type
_entity_poly.pdbx_seq_one_letter_code
_entity_poly.pdbx_strand_id
1 'polypeptide(L)' 'MIHWNSFSDFVAMGGYGFYVWGSFGATVLIMAIEPIVVARNRKATIARLKRQLRAETRNTAE' A
#
# COMPACT_ATOMS: atom_id res chain seq x y z
N MET A 1 -32.37 -27.31 3.80
CA MET A 1 -31.48 -26.47 2.97
C MET A 1 -30.84 -25.46 3.90
N ILE A 2 -29.52 -25.50 4.09
CA ILE A 2 -28.83 -24.52 4.94
C ILE A 2 -28.70 -23.24 4.12
N HIS A 3 -29.55 -22.27 4.42
CA HIS A 3 -29.52 -20.96 3.80
C HIS A 3 -28.38 -20.16 4.45
N TRP A 4 -27.36 -19.85 3.65
CA TRP A 4 -26.33 -18.87 3.98
C TRP A 4 -26.97 -17.48 4.07
N ASN A 5 -27.41 -17.07 5.26
CA ASN A 5 -28.26 -15.89 5.42
C ASN A 5 -27.51 -14.60 5.74
N SER A 6 -26.18 -14.62 5.94
CA SER A 6 -25.43 -13.38 6.24
C SER A 6 -23.93 -13.47 6.03
N PHE A 7 -23.35 -12.39 5.49
CA PHE A 7 -21.90 -12.13 5.43
C PHE A 7 -21.25 -12.21 6.84
N SER A 8 -22.04 -11.93 7.87
CA SER A 8 -21.67 -12.07 9.28
C SER A 8 -21.31 -13.50 9.68
N ASP A 9 -21.97 -14.53 9.13
CA ASP A 9 -21.64 -15.93 9.43
C ASP A 9 -20.34 -16.39 8.76
N PHE A 10 -19.97 -15.76 7.63
CA PHE A 10 -18.69 -16.02 6.95
C PHE A 10 -17.50 -15.42 7.73
N VAL A 11 -17.70 -14.24 8.34
CA VAL A 11 -16.69 -13.56 9.17
C VAL A 11 -16.68 -14.12 10.60
N ALA A 12 -17.79 -14.66 11.08
CA ALA A 12 -17.94 -15.20 12.42
C ALA A 12 -18.10 -16.73 12.46
N MET A 13 -17.61 -17.47 11.44
CA MET A 13 -17.58 -18.94 11.39
C MET A 13 -17.00 -19.50 12.71
N GLY A 14 -17.87 -19.76 13.70
CA GLY A 14 -17.53 -20.34 15.00
C GLY A 14 -16.36 -19.71 15.77
N GLY A 15 -16.02 -18.43 15.56
CA GLY A 15 -14.90 -17.75 16.24
C GLY A 15 -13.55 -17.75 15.51
N TYR A 16 -13.42 -18.41 14.36
CA TYR A 16 -12.15 -18.51 13.60
C TYR A 16 -11.96 -17.45 12.50
N GLY A 17 -13.00 -16.71 12.11
CA GLY A 17 -12.86 -15.78 10.98
C GLY A 17 -11.90 -14.62 11.25
N PHE A 18 -11.68 -14.24 12.51
CA PHE A 18 -10.62 -13.28 12.88
C PHE A 18 -9.22 -13.77 12.50
N TYR A 19 -8.94 -15.07 12.60
CA TYR A 19 -7.63 -15.63 12.21
C TYR A 19 -7.44 -15.66 10.69
N VAL A 20 -8.48 -16.03 9.95
CA VAL A 20 -8.44 -16.09 8.49
C VAL A 20 -8.29 -14.68 7.91
N TRP A 21 -9.21 -13.79 8.27
CA TRP A 21 -9.18 -12.41 7.79
C TRP A 21 -7.98 -11.63 8.33
N GLY A 22 -7.50 -11.93 9.53
CA GLY A 22 -6.27 -11.36 10.08
C GLY A 22 -5.03 -11.79 9.27
N SER A 23 -4.92 -13.07 8.91
CA SER A 23 -3.78 -13.58 8.11
C SER A 23 -3.82 -13.08 6.67
N PHE A 24 -4.99 -13.06 6.04
CA PHE A 24 -5.17 -12.47 4.71
C PHE A 24 -4.90 -10.97 4.72
N GLY A 25 -5.41 -10.25 5.73
CA GLY A 25 -5.15 -8.83 5.93
C GLY A 25 -3.68 -8.53 6.15
N ALA A 26 -2.99 -9.34 6.97
CA ALA A 26 -1.54 -9.23 7.19
C ALA A 26 -0.75 -9.48 5.89
N THR A 27 -1.17 -10.46 5.09
CA THR A 27 -0.53 -10.78 3.80
C THR A 27 -0.69 -9.62 2.82
N VAL A 28 -1.91 -9.09 2.67
CA VAL A 28 -2.19 -7.92 1.82
C VAL A 28 -1.43 -6.69 2.32
N LEU A 29 -1.35 -6.49 3.65
CA LEU A 29 -0.60 -5.40 4.25
C LEU A 29 0.88 -5.48 3.89
N ILE A 30 1.51 -6.65 4.04
CA ILE A 30 2.92 -6.86 3.69
C ILE A 30 3.14 -6.62 2.19
N MET A 31 2.30 -7.20 1.33
CA MET A 31 2.38 -6.97 -0.12
C MET A 31 2.15 -5.51 -0.52
N ALA A 32 1.37 -4.74 0.25
CA ALA A 32 1.11 -3.33 -0.03
C ALA A 32 2.21 -2.39 0.49
N ILE A 33 2.92 -2.77 1.56
CA ILE A 33 3.98 -1.93 2.14
C ILE A 33 5.10 -1.66 1.13
N GLU A 34 5.60 -2.68 0.44
CA GLU A 34 6.67 -2.54 -0.55
C GLU A 34 6.35 -1.53 -1.67
N PRO A 35 5.23 -1.65 -2.41
CA PRO A 35 4.89 -0.69 -3.46
C PRO A 35 4.62 0.71 -2.92
N ILE A 36 4.06 0.85 -1.70
CA ILE A 36 3.88 2.17 -1.07
C ILE A 36 5.23 2.83 -0.81
N VAL A 37 6.18 2.10 -0.23
CA VAL A 37 7.53 2.62 0.06
C VAL A 37 8.26 2.96 -1.24
N VAL A 38 8.21 2.09 -2.24
CA VAL A 38 8.80 2.33 -3.57
C VAL A 38 8.18 3.56 -4.24
N ALA A 39 6.85 3.70 -4.22
CA ALA A 39 6.16 4.85 -4.79
C ALA A 39 6.56 6.17 -4.09
N ARG A 40 6.69 6.15 -2.75
CA ARG A 40 7.15 7.31 -1.97
C ARG A 40 8.59 7.69 -2.32
N ASN A 41 9.50 6.71 -2.37
CA ASN A 41 10.90 6.93 -2.73
C ASN A 41 11.03 7.47 -4.16
N ARG A 42 10.27 6.94 -5.10
CA ARG A 42 10.27 7.41 -6.50
C ARG A 42 9.85 8.87 -6.60
N LYS A 43 8.79 9.28 -5.87
CA LYS A 43 8.35 10.68 -5.83
C LYS A 43 9.42 11.60 -5.24
N ALA A 44 10.08 11.19 -4.16
CA ALA A 44 11.15 11.95 -3.53
C ALA A 44 12.36 12.13 -4.46
N THR A 45 12.80 11.06 -5.13
CA THR A 45 13.92 11.11 -6.09
C THR A 45 13.61 12.03 -7.26
N ILE A 46 12.41 11.92 -7.86
CA ILE A 46 12.00 12.81 -8.96
C ILE A 46 11.97 14.28 -8.51
N ALA A 47 11.44 14.55 -7.31
CA ALA A 47 11.42 15.91 -6.77
C ALA A 47 12.83 16.47 -6.57
N ARG A 48 13.78 15.65 -6.10
CA ARG A 48 15.19 16.03 -5.95
C ARG A 48 15.84 16.33 -7.30
N LEU A 49 15.67 15.46 -8.28
CA LEU A 49 16.22 15.64 -9.63
C LEU A 49 15.68 16.91 -10.29
N LYS A 50 14.36 17.18 -10.17
CA LYS A 50 13.77 18.43 -10.68
C LYS A 50 14.38 19.68 -10.05
N ARG A 51 14.72 19.63 -8.75
CA ARG A 51 15.38 20.76 -8.06
C ARG A 51 16.82 20.96 -8.55
N GLN A 52 17.56 19.88 -8.77
CA GLN A 52 18.92 19.93 -9.31
C GLN A 52 18.92 20.51 -10.73
N LEU A 53 18.04 20.03 -11.60
CA LEU A 53 17.92 20.54 -12.96
C LEU A 53 17.64 22.05 -12.99
N ARG A 54 16.75 22.55 -12.11
CA ARG A 54 16.47 23.99 -11.98
C ARG A 54 17.67 24.80 -11.47
N ALA A 55 18.51 24.20 -10.63
CA ALA A 55 19.72 24.86 -10.12
C ALA A 55 20.80 24.92 -11.21
N GLU A 56 20.98 23.83 -11.98
CA GLU A 56 21.90 23.79 -13.12
C GLU A 56 21.49 24.78 -14.22
N THR A 57 20.21 24.82 -14.61
CA THR A 57 19.73 25.78 -15.61
C THR A 57 19.98 27.24 -15.21
N ARG A 58 19.89 27.56 -13.91
CA ARG A 58 20.20 28.91 -13.42
C ARG A 58 21.70 29.22 -13.50
N ASN A 59 22.55 28.24 -13.21
CA ASN A 59 24.00 28.40 -13.22
C ASN A 59 24.61 28.44 -14.64
N THR A 60 23.95 27.85 -15.64
CA THR A 60 24.36 27.94 -17.06
C THR A 60 23.91 29.25 -17.73
N ALA A 61 22.93 29.95 -17.14
CA ALA A 61 22.40 31.19 -17.68
C ALA A 61 23.12 32.46 -17.17
N GLU A 62 23.94 32.32 -16.13
CA GLU A 62 24.90 33.34 -15.65
C GLU A 62 26.27 33.13 -16.32
#